data_AF-A0A418RET8-F1
#
_entry.id   AF-A0A418RET8-F1
#
_cell.length_a   1.000
_cell.length_b   1.000
_cell.length_c   1.000
_cell.angle_alpha   90.00
_cell.angle_beta   90.00
_cell.angle_gamma   90.00
#
_symmetry.space_group_name_H-M   'P 1'
#
loop_
_entity.id
_entity.type
_entity.pdbx_description
1 polymer ?
#
loop_
_entity_poly.entity_id
_entity_poly.type
_entity_poly.pdbx_seq_one_letter_code
_entity_poly.pdbx_strand_id
1 'polypeptide(L)'
;MNVWGVGPFQNEAAAEYATEIAQDGAYALAEAFDVALDPDNDYLEAEEGHRAVAAAETLAAVLTGDTSALTDAALRAWVQNADAAELTHLRGHAMEALERVLGPGSELPDLWEDSEDADAWREDIQRLRAALS
;
A
#
# COMPACT_ATOMS: atom_id res chain seq x y z
N MET A 1 -9.27 8.29 11.32
CA MET A 1 -8.26 7.24 11.15
C MET A 1 -7.17 7.40 12.18
N ASN A 2 -6.81 6.33 12.88
CA ASN A 2 -5.67 6.33 13.80
C ASN A 2 -4.39 5.82 13.09
N VAL A 3 -3.26 6.47 13.37
CA VAL A 3 -1.92 6.06 12.90
C VAL A 3 -1.02 5.87 14.12
N TRP A 4 -0.28 4.76 14.17
CA TRP A 4 0.62 4.42 15.29
C TRP A 4 2.04 4.08 14.86
N GLY A 5 2.35 4.24 13.58
CA GLY A 5 3.69 4.12 13.03
C GLY A 5 3.72 4.37 11.53
N VAL A 6 4.94 4.39 10.97
CA VAL A 6 5.19 4.74 9.55
C VAL A 6 4.98 3.58 8.58
N GLY A 7 4.94 2.35 9.08
CA GLY A 7 4.89 1.16 8.24
C GLY A 7 3.54 0.97 7.53
N PRO A 8 3.48 0.15 6.46
CA PRO A 8 2.32 0.03 5.60
C PRO A 8 1.03 -0.39 6.31
N PHE A 9 1.15 -1.22 7.36
CA PHE A 9 0.04 -1.71 8.18
C PHE A 9 -0.03 -1.08 9.59
N GLN A 10 0.67 0.04 9.81
CA GLN A 10 0.72 0.74 11.10
C GLN A 10 -0.29 1.89 11.20
N ASN A 11 -1.45 1.70 10.58
CA ASN A 11 -2.57 2.61 10.57
C ASN A 11 -3.88 1.80 10.49
N GLU A 12 -4.98 2.40 10.92
CA GLU A 12 -6.30 1.78 11.05
C GLU A 12 -6.83 1.26 9.71
N ALA A 13 -6.79 2.07 8.64
CA ALA A 13 -7.31 1.66 7.34
C ALA A 13 -6.57 0.48 6.72
N ALA A 14 -5.24 0.49 6.76
CA ALA A 14 -4.45 -0.62 6.24
C ALA A 14 -4.66 -1.90 7.08
N ALA A 15 -4.81 -1.76 8.40
CA ALA A 15 -5.08 -2.90 9.27
C ALA A 15 -6.46 -3.54 8.99
N GLU A 16 -7.49 -2.72 8.74
CA GLU A 16 -8.81 -3.20 8.30
C GLU A 16 -8.73 -3.83 6.90
N TYR A 17 -8.06 -3.15 5.97
CA TYR A 17 -7.88 -3.57 4.59
C TYR A 17 -7.09 -4.89 4.44
N ALA A 18 -6.18 -5.21 5.37
CA ALA A 18 -5.51 -6.51 5.41
C ALA A 18 -6.51 -7.69 5.44
N THR A 19 -7.66 -7.50 6.10
CA THR A 19 -8.74 -8.50 6.15
C THR A 19 -9.44 -8.61 4.81
N GLU A 20 -9.66 -7.50 4.11
CA GLU A 20 -10.26 -7.46 2.76
C GLU A 20 -9.36 -8.19 1.75
N ILE A 21 -8.05 -7.92 1.77
CA ILE A 21 -7.10 -8.65 0.90
C ILE A 21 -7.12 -10.15 1.20
N ALA A 22 -7.17 -10.56 2.46
CA ALA A 22 -7.22 -11.99 2.80
C ALA A 22 -8.51 -12.67 2.28
N GLN A 23 -9.58 -11.92 2.02
CA GLN A 23 -10.86 -12.41 1.50
C GLN A 23 -10.90 -12.37 -0.03
N ASP A 24 -10.54 -11.24 -0.63
CA ASP A 24 -10.76 -10.96 -2.05
C ASP A 24 -9.47 -11.03 -2.89
N GLY A 25 -8.31 -11.08 -2.23
CA GLY A 25 -7.01 -11.33 -2.83
C GLY A 25 -6.60 -10.29 -3.87
N ALA A 26 -6.27 -10.76 -5.07
CA ALA A 26 -5.75 -9.90 -6.14
C ALA A 26 -6.78 -8.85 -6.59
N TYR A 27 -8.08 -9.11 -6.41
CA TYR A 27 -9.13 -8.14 -6.72
C TYR A 27 -9.01 -6.90 -5.82
N ALA A 28 -8.87 -7.09 -4.51
CA ALA A 28 -8.71 -5.98 -3.56
C ALA A 28 -7.49 -5.13 -3.93
N LEU A 29 -6.35 -5.78 -4.25
CA LEU A 29 -5.14 -5.06 -4.66
C LEU A 29 -5.37 -4.18 -5.89
N ALA A 30 -6.01 -4.73 -6.93
CA ALA A 30 -6.33 -3.97 -8.13
C ALA A 30 -7.28 -2.81 -7.83
N GLU A 31 -8.33 -3.05 -7.05
CA GLU A 31 -9.31 -2.03 -6.65
C GLU A 31 -8.66 -0.86 -5.90
N ALA A 32 -7.75 -1.14 -4.95
CA ALA A 32 -7.05 -0.08 -4.22
C ALA A 32 -6.18 0.80 -5.14
N PHE A 33 -5.55 0.21 -6.16
CA PHE A 33 -4.80 0.99 -7.14
C PHE A 33 -5.71 1.77 -8.08
N ASP A 34 -6.81 1.16 -8.55
CA ASP A 34 -7.79 1.82 -9.41
C ASP A 34 -8.42 3.03 -8.71
N VAL A 35 -8.77 2.91 -7.42
CA VAL A 35 -9.28 4.01 -6.60
C VAL A 35 -8.25 5.12 -6.42
N ALA A 36 -6.98 4.76 -6.18
CA ALA A 36 -5.92 5.74 -6.02
C ALA A 36 -5.58 6.49 -7.32
N LEU A 37 -5.80 5.84 -8.47
CA LEU A 37 -5.48 6.35 -9.80
C LEU A 37 -6.71 6.85 -10.57
N ASP A 38 -7.88 6.91 -9.93
CA ASP A 38 -9.11 7.37 -10.56
C ASP A 38 -8.93 8.82 -11.07
N PRO A 39 -9.08 9.09 -12.37
CA PRO A 39 -8.92 10.43 -12.93
C PRO A 39 -10.00 11.42 -12.47
N ASP A 40 -11.13 10.93 -11.97
CA ASP A 40 -12.18 11.77 -11.38
C ASP A 40 -11.89 12.09 -9.89
N ASN A 41 -10.83 11.50 -9.32
CA ASN A 41 -10.36 11.76 -7.97
C ASN A 41 -9.25 12.82 -7.92
N ASP A 42 -9.66 14.08 -7.85
CA ASP A 42 -8.75 15.24 -7.78
C ASP A 42 -7.85 15.24 -6.54
N TYR A 43 -8.26 14.57 -5.45
CA TYR A 43 -7.53 14.57 -4.18
C TYR A 43 -7.61 13.22 -3.45
N LEU A 44 -6.46 12.59 -3.23
CA LEU A 44 -6.36 11.28 -2.61
C LEU A 44 -6.41 11.44 -1.10
N GLU A 45 -7.57 11.13 -0.53
CA GLU A 45 -7.81 11.12 0.91
C GLU A 45 -6.94 10.07 1.61
N ALA A 46 -6.73 10.24 2.91
CA ALA A 46 -5.77 9.44 3.65
C ALA A 46 -6.11 7.95 3.71
N GLU A 47 -7.40 7.60 3.69
CA GLU A 47 -7.83 6.21 3.72
C GLU A 47 -7.38 5.45 2.48
N GLU A 48 -7.71 5.97 1.31
CA GLU A 48 -7.36 5.41 0.02
C GLU A 48 -5.83 5.41 -0.17
N GLY A 49 -5.15 6.47 0.29
CA GLY A 49 -3.69 6.53 0.30
C GLY A 49 -3.04 5.42 1.13
N HIS A 50 -3.52 5.18 2.35
CA HIS A 50 -3.03 4.09 3.19
C HIS A 50 -3.34 2.71 2.61
N ARG A 51 -4.54 2.51 2.05
CA ARG A 51 -4.92 1.27 1.34
C ARG A 51 -4.01 1.01 0.14
N ALA A 52 -3.69 2.02 -0.65
CA ALA A 52 -2.78 1.90 -1.80
C ALA A 52 -1.35 1.48 -1.37
N VAL A 53 -0.83 2.07 -0.28
CA VAL A 53 0.49 1.68 0.28
C VAL A 53 0.46 0.24 0.79
N ALA A 54 -0.60 -0.17 1.50
CA ALA A 54 -0.76 -1.54 1.97
C ALA A 54 -0.91 -2.56 0.83
N ALA A 55 -1.62 -2.18 -0.24
CA ALA A 55 -1.72 -2.99 -1.46
C ALA A 55 -0.36 -3.16 -2.14
N ALA A 56 0.43 -2.09 -2.23
CA ALA A 56 1.78 -2.11 -2.79
C ALA A 56 2.75 -2.98 -1.96
N GLU A 57 2.73 -2.88 -0.62
CA GLU A 57 3.50 -3.76 0.27
C GLU A 57 3.10 -5.22 0.09
N THR A 58 1.80 -5.50 0.01
CA THR A 58 1.32 -6.86 -0.20
C THR A 58 1.79 -7.41 -1.55
N LEU A 59 1.70 -6.62 -2.62
CA LEU A 59 2.19 -7.01 -3.93
C LEU A 59 3.71 -7.26 -3.90
N ALA A 60 4.48 -6.39 -3.27
CA ALA A 60 5.92 -6.56 -3.09
C ALA A 60 6.23 -7.86 -2.33
N ALA A 61 5.48 -8.17 -1.28
CA ALA A 61 5.61 -9.41 -0.51
C ALA A 61 5.32 -10.66 -1.36
N VAL A 62 4.29 -10.64 -2.20
CA VAL A 62 4.00 -11.74 -3.15
C VAL A 62 5.15 -11.94 -4.14
N LEU A 63 5.71 -10.86 -4.66
CA LEU A 63 6.72 -10.92 -5.72
C LEU A 63 8.12 -11.28 -5.20
N THR A 64 8.44 -10.91 -3.96
CA THR A 64 9.78 -11.09 -3.37
C THR A 64 9.85 -12.21 -2.33
N GLY A 65 8.70 -12.60 -1.76
CA GLY A 65 8.61 -13.50 -0.61
C GLY A 65 8.93 -12.85 0.74
N ASP A 66 9.25 -11.55 0.80
CA ASP A 66 9.47 -10.84 2.05
C ASP A 66 8.13 -10.46 2.70
N THR A 67 7.81 -11.10 3.82
CA THR A 67 6.57 -10.83 4.58
C THR A 67 6.83 -10.10 5.89
N SER A 68 7.99 -9.46 6.05
CA SER A 68 8.41 -8.86 7.33
C SER A 68 7.51 -7.71 7.78
N ALA A 69 6.93 -6.96 6.85
CA ALA A 69 5.99 -5.88 7.14
C ALA A 69 4.55 -6.34 7.38
N LEU A 70 4.20 -7.58 7.00
CA LEU A 70 2.85 -8.12 7.17
C LEU A 70 2.65 -8.55 8.62
N THR A 71 1.74 -7.89 9.33
CA THR A 71 1.43 -8.22 10.74
C THR A 71 0.30 -9.24 10.84
N ASP A 72 -0.69 -9.18 9.96
CA ASP A 72 -1.84 -10.08 9.93
C ASP A 72 -1.49 -11.49 9.43
N ALA A 73 -2.00 -12.51 10.14
CA ALA A 73 -1.69 -13.90 9.85
C ALA A 73 -2.45 -14.44 8.64
N ALA A 74 -3.69 -14.00 8.41
CA ALA A 74 -4.49 -14.43 7.27
C ALA A 74 -3.95 -13.82 5.97
N LEU A 75 -3.57 -12.53 6.00
CA LEU A 75 -2.89 -11.87 4.89
C LEU A 75 -1.58 -12.58 4.54
N ARG A 76 -0.73 -12.89 5.55
CA ARG A 76 0.53 -13.61 5.30
C ARG A 76 0.29 -14.98 4.68
N ALA A 77 -0.73 -15.70 5.15
CA ALA A 77 -1.11 -16.99 4.57
C ALA A 77 -1.59 -16.85 3.12
N TRP A 78 -2.36 -15.81 2.80
CA TRP A 78 -2.77 -15.51 1.44
C TRP A 78 -1.55 -15.22 0.54
N VAL A 79 -0.64 -14.34 0.97
CA VAL A 79 0.59 -14.00 0.23
C VAL A 79 1.43 -15.24 -0.09
N GLN A 80 1.56 -16.17 0.86
CA GLN A 80 2.33 -17.41 0.67
C GLN A 80 1.73 -18.38 -0.36
N ASN A 81 0.45 -18.25 -0.68
CA ASN A 81 -0.26 -19.10 -1.63
C ASN A 81 -0.59 -18.39 -2.95
N ALA A 82 -0.38 -17.08 -3.04
CA ALA A 82 -0.63 -16.30 -4.25
C ALA A 82 0.36 -16.66 -5.36
N ASP A 83 -0.12 -16.71 -6.61
CA ASP A 83 0.74 -16.92 -7.77
C ASP A 83 1.35 -15.58 -8.23
N ALA A 84 2.64 -15.38 -7.96
CA ALA A 84 3.37 -14.19 -8.36
C ALA A 84 3.29 -13.90 -9.87
N ALA A 85 3.17 -14.92 -10.72
CA ALA A 85 3.04 -14.74 -12.16
C ALA A 85 1.72 -14.06 -12.53
N GLU A 86 0.64 -14.36 -11.80
CA GLU A 86 -0.68 -13.76 -12.02
C GLU A 86 -0.72 -12.31 -11.54
N LEU A 87 0.07 -11.92 -10.53
CA LEU A 87 0.05 -10.56 -9.96
C LEU A 87 1.10 -9.60 -10.54
N THR A 88 2.08 -10.10 -11.30
CA THR A 88 3.17 -9.25 -11.84
C THR A 88 2.68 -8.06 -12.68
N HIS A 89 1.53 -8.18 -13.33
CA HIS A 89 0.93 -7.11 -14.13
C HIS A 89 0.51 -5.87 -13.31
N LEU A 90 0.33 -6.01 -11.99
CA LEU A 90 -0.05 -4.91 -11.10
C LEU A 90 1.13 -3.99 -10.74
N ARG A 91 2.38 -4.36 -11.05
CA ARG A 91 3.57 -3.54 -10.70
C ARG A 91 3.47 -2.10 -11.19
N GLY A 92 3.01 -1.90 -12.41
CA GLY A 92 2.86 -0.55 -12.99
C GLY A 92 1.88 0.31 -12.18
N HIS A 93 0.67 -0.21 -11.94
CA HIS A 93 -0.36 0.46 -11.14
C HIS A 93 0.12 0.72 -9.70
N ALA A 94 0.83 -0.22 -9.08
CA ALA A 94 1.39 -0.02 -7.76
C ALA A 94 2.43 1.11 -7.73
N MET A 95 3.32 1.18 -8.72
CA MET A 95 4.30 2.28 -8.80
C MET A 95 3.64 3.64 -9.02
N GLU A 96 2.66 3.71 -9.92
CA GLU A 96 1.90 4.93 -10.18
C GLU A 96 1.11 5.37 -8.94
N ALA A 97 0.48 4.43 -8.23
CA ALA A 97 -0.24 4.73 -6.99
C ALA A 97 0.69 5.24 -5.88
N LEU A 98 1.90 4.68 -5.72
CA LEU A 98 2.89 5.18 -4.76
C LEU A 98 3.41 6.57 -5.14
N GLU A 99 3.56 6.87 -6.43
CA GLU A 99 3.89 8.23 -6.89
C GLU A 99 2.76 9.21 -6.60
N ARG A 100 1.51 8.79 -6.81
CA ARG A 100 0.32 9.57 -6.49
C ARG A 100 0.19 9.84 -5.00
N VAL A 101 0.53 8.86 -4.15
CA VAL A 101 0.57 8.97 -2.69
C VAL A 101 1.60 9.98 -2.21
N LEU A 102 2.79 10.02 -2.82
CA LEU A 102 3.85 10.99 -2.48
C LEU A 102 3.60 12.39 -3.03
N GLY A 103 2.70 12.51 -4.01
CA GLY A 103 2.46 13.75 -4.75
C GLY A 103 1.58 14.76 -3.99
N PRO A 104 1.57 16.03 -4.45
CA PRO A 104 0.83 17.13 -3.80
C PRO A 104 -0.71 17.03 -3.91
N GLY A 105 -1.24 16.01 -4.60
CA GLY A 105 -2.68 15.76 -4.65
C GLY A 105 -3.15 14.76 -3.60
N SER A 106 -2.33 14.40 -2.62
CA SER A 106 -2.57 13.35 -1.64
C SER A 106 -2.52 13.93 -0.24
N GLU A 107 -3.36 13.44 0.66
CA GLU A 107 -3.39 13.86 2.06
C GLU A 107 -2.20 13.32 2.86
N LEU A 108 -1.60 12.20 2.44
CA LEU A 108 -0.53 11.54 3.19
C LEU A 108 0.71 12.43 3.40
N PRO A 109 1.26 13.11 2.38
CA PRO A 109 2.36 14.06 2.57
C PRO A 109 2.04 15.14 3.60
N ASP A 110 0.82 15.68 3.59
CA ASP A 110 0.37 16.73 4.50
C ASP A 110 0.23 16.19 5.94
N LEU A 111 -0.26 14.95 6.11
CA LEU A 111 -0.32 14.28 7.41
C LEU A 111 1.06 14.10 8.05
N TRP A 112 2.09 13.89 7.23
CA TRP A 112 3.46 13.65 7.71
C TRP A 112 4.34 14.90 7.73
N GLU A 113 3.97 16.00 7.08
CA GLU A 113 4.86 17.15 6.85
C GLU A 113 5.52 17.70 8.14
N ASP A 114 4.74 17.81 9.22
CA ASP A 114 5.18 18.35 10.51
C ASP A 114 5.61 17.26 11.52
N SER A 115 5.64 15.99 11.12
CA SER A 115 6.03 14.87 11.98
C SER A 115 7.54 14.65 12.00
N GLU A 116 8.10 14.26 13.14
CA GLU A 116 9.50 13.81 13.24
C GLU A 116 9.79 12.54 12.42
N ASP A 117 8.72 11.80 12.08
CA ASP A 117 8.76 10.57 11.31
C ASP A 117 8.61 10.78 9.79
N ALA A 118 8.48 12.03 9.32
CA ALA A 118 8.24 12.33 7.90
C ALA A 118 9.25 11.68 6.95
N ASP A 119 10.53 11.74 7.30
CA ASP A 119 11.61 11.17 6.50
C ASP A 119 11.56 9.64 6.52
N ALA A 120 11.29 9.03 7.68
CA ALA A 120 11.15 7.59 7.81
C ALA A 120 9.96 7.04 6.98
N TRP A 121 8.84 7.76 6.97
CA TRP A 121 7.69 7.43 6.12
C TRP A 121 8.03 7.51 4.62
N ARG A 122 8.70 8.59 4.19
CA ARG A 122 9.13 8.73 2.79
C ARG A 122 10.12 7.64 2.39
N GLU A 123 11.06 7.30 3.26
CA GLU A 123 12.03 6.22 3.04
C GLU A 123 11.32 4.87 2.88
N ASP A 124 10.28 4.59 3.66
CA ASP A 124 9.50 3.35 3.53
C ASP A 124 8.77 3.25 2.18
N ILE A 125 8.18 4.35 1.70
CA ILE A 125 7.57 4.38 0.36
C ILE A 125 8.63 4.22 -0.74
N GLN A 126 9.81 4.82 -0.60
CA GLN A 126 10.88 4.63 -1.59
C GLN A 126 11.41 3.19 -1.60
N ARG A 127 11.51 2.54 -0.43
CA ARG A 127 11.81 1.10 -0.34
C ARG A 127 10.79 0.28 -1.13
N LEU A 128 9.50 0.57 -0.98
CA LEU A 128 8.43 -0.09 -1.74
C LEU A 128 8.59 0.09 -3.26
N ARG A 129 8.81 1.33 -3.71
CA ARG A 129 9.02 1.62 -5.14
C ARG A 129 10.22 0.84 -5.70
N ALA A 130 11.31 0.72 -4.93
CA ALA A 130 12.48 -0.06 -5.33
C ALA A 130 12.22 -1.58 -5.36
N ALA A 131 11.35 -2.10 -4.49
CA ALA A 131 10.98 -3.52 -4.50
C ALA A 131 10.06 -3.88 -5.69
N LEU A 132 9.33 -2.90 -6.22
CA LEU A 132 8.34 -3.08 -7.29
C LEU A 132 8.87 -2.74 -8.71
N SER A 133 10.02 -2.08 -8.82
CA SER A 133 10.73 -1.83 -10.09
C SER A 133 11.24 -3.13 -10.72
#